data_AF-A0A533ZVT9-F1
#
_entry.id   AF-A0A533ZVT9-F1
#
_cell.length_a   1.000
_cell.length_b   1.000
_cell.length_c   1.000
_cell.angle_alpha   90.00
_cell.angle_beta   90.00
_cell.angle_gamma   90.00
#
_symmetry.space_group_name_H-M   'P 1'
#
loop_
_entity.id
_entity.type
_entity.pdbx_description
1 polymer ?
#
loop_
_entity_poly.entity_id
_entity_poly.type
_entity_poly.pdbx_seq_one_letter_code
_entity_poly.pdbx_strand_id
1 'polypeptide(L)'
;MPLRKAEFVSRADNDRMVKEMKLSMESEQEMRVLEIGPQRSAARASGAWMQLKRIVVAAMLGLFGPAIMAPAIPALAADNPIVIENQQFGSIAWRLTPGLIADDAVGQIKGYASATSVKQNQSITLYVTVNPAQTYTIDIFRMGWYAGLGGRLLFHAGPLNGFQQSACVPDPITGLIACNWAPSYILTIPSDWTSGVYLALLTNAAGYQNYVMFVVRDDRPAPFLFQQSVMTYQAYNNYPDDGHTGKSTYTFNSYGANTVAGNPRAVKVSFDRPYSTHGAAEFPNWELPLVWWLERNGYDVTYSTDIDTHANGGALLNRKGVISGGHGEYWSKQMFDAFEAARDAGVNLAFFGADTTSVQVRVEASAAGVANRVIVAYKDASIDPVQGPTTTVAWRSPPVNRPEQSLRGIQSAFTFVRSNVDYVVTNSSHWV
;
A
#
# COMPACT_ATOMS: atom_id res chain seq x y z
N MET A 1 5.39 20.11 45.27
CA MET A 1 6.40 20.66 44.32
C MET A 1 6.38 19.82 43.05
N PRO A 2 6.41 20.44 41.87
CA PRO A 2 5.26 20.29 40.97
C PRO A 2 5.45 19.30 39.83
N LEU A 3 4.30 18.70 39.47
CA LEU A 3 3.98 18.07 38.19
C LEU A 3 4.39 18.97 37.03
N ARG A 4 5.29 18.51 36.17
CA ARG A 4 5.57 19.18 34.89
C ARG A 4 4.41 18.90 33.94
N LYS A 5 3.82 19.99 33.44
CA LYS A 5 2.86 20.04 32.34
C LYS A 5 3.46 19.32 31.13
N ALA A 6 2.74 18.32 30.60
CA ALA A 6 2.91 17.92 29.21
C ALA A 6 2.36 19.06 28.35
N GLU A 7 3.24 19.68 27.56
CA GLU A 7 2.87 20.73 26.62
C GLU A 7 1.95 20.16 25.53
N PHE A 8 0.85 20.87 25.31
CA PHE A 8 -0.08 20.63 24.22
C PHE A 8 0.63 20.91 22.89
N VAL A 9 0.68 19.92 22.00
CA VAL A 9 1.05 20.16 20.59
C VAL A 9 -0.05 21.02 19.98
N SER A 10 0.32 22.20 19.50
CA SER A 10 -0.60 23.22 19.03
C SER A 10 -0.91 23.04 17.54
N ARG A 11 -2.01 23.65 17.07
CA ARG A 11 -2.41 23.71 15.65
C ARG A 11 -1.30 24.22 14.72
N ALA A 12 -0.38 25.04 15.25
CA ALA A 12 0.77 25.58 14.51
C ALA A 12 1.88 24.54 14.27
N ASP A 13 2.01 23.53 15.13
CA ASP A 13 3.01 22.48 14.98
C ASP A 13 2.62 21.53 13.84
N ASN A 14 1.32 21.28 13.67
CA ASN A 14 0.80 20.45 12.57
C ASN A 14 0.99 21.12 11.19
N ASP A 15 0.81 22.43 11.08
CA ASP A 15 1.04 23.17 9.84
C ASP A 15 2.54 23.30 9.50
N ARG A 16 3.42 23.34 10.51
CA ARG A 16 4.88 23.30 10.32
C ARG A 16 5.37 21.92 9.87
N MET A 17 4.87 20.85 10.49
CA MET A 17 5.14 19.45 10.13
C MET A 17 4.91 19.19 8.64
N VAL A 18 3.82 19.76 8.16
CA VAL A 18 3.29 19.58 6.84
C VAL A 18 4.09 20.32 5.76
N LYS A 19 4.56 21.54 6.06
CA LYS A 19 5.39 22.33 5.14
C LYS A 19 6.77 21.71 4.93
N GLU A 20 7.28 20.98 5.94
CA GLU A 20 8.58 20.33 5.89
C GLU A 20 8.55 18.97 5.16
N MET A 21 7.41 18.27 5.18
CA MET A 21 7.22 17.01 4.42
C MET A 21 7.27 17.23 2.89
N LYS A 22 6.73 18.37 2.42
CA LYS A 22 6.76 18.77 1.00
C LYS A 22 8.19 18.95 0.47
N LEU A 23 9.08 19.56 1.26
CA LEU A 23 10.49 19.74 0.90
C LEU A 23 11.28 18.41 0.86
N SER A 24 10.86 17.41 1.65
CA SER A 24 11.49 16.08 1.65
C SER A 24 11.11 15.26 0.42
N MET A 25 9.85 15.31 0.01
CA MET A 25 9.37 14.58 -1.18
C MET A 25 9.95 15.16 -2.48
N GLU A 26 10.06 16.49 -2.56
CA GLU A 26 10.68 17.18 -3.70
C GLU A 26 12.20 16.86 -3.81
N SER A 27 12.91 16.75 -2.68
CA SER A 27 14.35 16.40 -2.67
C SER A 27 14.66 14.92 -2.93
N GLU A 28 13.77 13.99 -2.55
CA GLU A 28 13.92 12.58 -2.91
C GLU A 28 13.65 12.31 -4.40
N GLN A 29 12.77 13.08 -5.03
CA GLN A 29 12.57 13.05 -6.48
C GLN A 29 13.79 13.59 -7.25
N GLU A 30 14.44 14.64 -6.76
CA GLU A 30 15.67 15.18 -7.38
C GLU A 30 16.89 14.26 -7.16
N MET A 31 17.03 13.61 -5.99
CA MET A 31 18.16 12.70 -5.71
C MET A 31 18.12 11.42 -6.57
N ARG A 32 16.94 10.91 -6.95
CA ARG A 32 16.83 9.75 -7.85
C ARG A 32 17.24 10.04 -9.30
N VAL A 33 17.38 11.31 -9.69
CA VAL A 33 17.83 11.71 -11.04
C VAL A 33 19.36 11.73 -11.15
N LEU A 34 20.11 11.72 -10.04
CA LEU A 34 21.57 11.96 -10.04
C LEU A 34 22.47 10.76 -9.71
N GLU A 35 21.93 9.58 -9.37
CA GLU A 35 22.75 8.39 -9.08
C GLU A 35 22.67 7.30 -10.17
N ILE A 36 23.19 7.59 -11.36
CA ILE A 36 23.80 6.56 -12.24
C ILE A 36 25.04 7.16 -12.89
N GLY A 37 26.14 7.25 -12.12
CA GLY A 37 27.47 7.49 -12.67
C GLY A 37 28.12 6.18 -13.16
N PRO A 38 28.65 6.10 -14.39
CA PRO A 38 29.28 4.88 -14.88
C PRO A 38 30.70 4.73 -14.29
N GLN A 39 30.97 3.62 -13.61
CA GLN A 39 32.34 3.24 -13.26
C GLN A 39 32.97 2.33 -14.33
N ARG A 40 34.02 2.89 -14.94
CA ARG A 40 35.30 2.31 -15.37
C ARG A 40 35.36 1.53 -16.70
N SER A 41 36.10 2.11 -17.66
CA SER A 41 36.99 1.34 -18.53
C SER A 41 38.37 2.02 -18.61
N ALA A 42 39.42 1.26 -18.26
CA ALA A 42 40.80 1.52 -18.65
C ALA A 42 41.61 0.24 -18.45
N ALA A 43 42.02 -0.39 -19.55
CA ALA A 43 43.36 -0.94 -19.75
C ALA A 43 43.42 -1.69 -21.10
N ARG A 44 44.11 -1.08 -22.07
CA ARG A 44 44.77 -1.79 -23.17
C ARG A 44 46.20 -2.10 -22.71
N ALA A 45 46.64 -3.34 -22.87
CA ALA A 45 48.04 -3.66 -23.08
C ALA A 45 48.18 -4.96 -23.88
N SER A 46 48.93 -4.84 -24.96
CA SER A 46 49.41 -5.86 -25.91
C SER A 46 50.42 -6.82 -25.30
N GLY A 47 50.60 -8.01 -25.90
CA GLY A 47 51.81 -8.79 -25.71
C GLY A 47 51.65 -10.26 -26.07
N ALA A 48 52.43 -10.73 -27.03
CA ALA A 48 52.36 -12.04 -27.63
C ALA A 48 53.36 -13.05 -26.98
N TRP A 49 53.20 -14.33 -27.33
CA TRP A 49 54.20 -15.41 -27.48
C TRP A 49 54.10 -16.69 -26.63
N MET A 50 54.07 -17.78 -27.40
CA MET A 50 54.70 -19.11 -27.25
C MET A 50 54.11 -20.19 -26.35
N GLN A 51 54.05 -21.38 -26.97
CA GLN A 51 53.68 -22.68 -26.41
C GLN A 51 54.74 -23.25 -25.47
N LEU A 52 54.33 -24.12 -24.54
CA LEU A 52 55.01 -25.41 -24.33
C LEU A 52 54.08 -26.42 -23.62
N LYS A 53 54.06 -27.65 -24.15
CA LYS A 53 53.46 -28.84 -23.53
C LYS A 53 54.30 -29.32 -22.34
N ARG A 54 53.67 -29.85 -21.28
CA ARG A 54 53.99 -31.16 -20.66
C ARG A 54 53.01 -31.56 -19.55
N ILE A 55 52.74 -32.86 -19.54
CA ILE A 55 51.91 -33.68 -18.64
C ILE A 55 52.67 -33.92 -17.32
N VAL A 56 51.97 -34.14 -16.19
CA VAL A 56 52.15 -35.28 -15.23
C VAL A 56 51.50 -35.03 -13.85
N VAL A 57 50.53 -35.91 -13.56
CA VAL A 57 50.21 -36.63 -12.31
C VAL A 57 49.51 -35.94 -11.12
N ALA A 58 48.50 -36.69 -10.67
CA ALA A 58 47.60 -36.51 -9.56
C ALA A 58 48.26 -36.38 -8.18
N ALA A 59 47.62 -35.59 -7.31
CA ALA A 59 47.57 -35.81 -5.88
C ALA A 59 46.18 -35.44 -5.36
N MET A 60 45.33 -36.46 -5.18
CA MET A 60 44.15 -36.37 -4.32
C MET A 60 44.66 -36.37 -2.87
N LEU A 61 44.49 -35.26 -2.17
CA LEU A 61 44.60 -35.20 -0.72
C LEU A 61 43.35 -34.51 -0.19
N GLY A 62 42.54 -35.29 0.51
CA GLY A 62 41.26 -34.89 1.08
C GLY A 62 41.44 -33.77 2.10
N LEU A 63 40.61 -32.75 1.94
CA LEU A 63 40.22 -31.83 2.99
C LEU A 63 38.72 -31.98 3.15
N PHE A 64 38.30 -32.92 4.00
CA PHE A 64 36.97 -32.90 4.60
C PHE A 64 36.95 -31.74 5.60
N GLY A 65 36.70 -30.53 5.11
CA GLY A 65 36.22 -29.45 5.97
C GLY A 65 34.82 -29.81 6.45
N PRO A 66 34.44 -29.47 7.70
CA PRO A 66 33.06 -29.68 8.15
C PRO A 66 32.15 -28.93 7.17
N ALA A 67 31.30 -29.68 6.47
CA ALA A 67 30.22 -29.08 5.72
C ALA A 67 29.42 -28.28 6.74
N ILE A 68 29.47 -26.95 6.65
CA ILE A 68 28.50 -26.09 7.29
C ILE A 68 27.19 -26.50 6.65
N MET A 69 26.43 -27.38 7.32
CA MET A 69 25.06 -27.63 6.96
C MET A 69 24.38 -26.27 7.08
N ALA A 70 24.08 -25.66 5.92
CA ALA A 70 23.09 -24.61 5.89
C ALA A 70 21.87 -25.13 6.69
N PRO A 71 21.26 -24.34 7.58
CA PRO A 71 20.06 -24.76 8.27
C PRO A 71 19.12 -25.29 7.20
N ALA A 72 18.62 -26.51 7.39
CA ALA A 72 17.65 -27.10 6.49
C ALA A 72 16.53 -26.07 6.36
N ILE A 73 16.40 -25.46 5.18
CA ILE A 73 15.23 -24.67 4.85
C ILE A 73 14.08 -25.64 5.11
N PRO A 74 13.15 -25.33 6.05
CA PRO A 74 12.06 -26.24 6.34
C PRO A 74 11.47 -26.61 4.99
N ALA A 75 11.37 -27.91 4.71
CA ALA A 75 10.83 -28.42 3.45
C ALA A 75 9.61 -27.57 3.14
N LEU A 76 9.74 -26.69 2.15
CA LEU A 76 8.71 -25.71 1.83
C LEU A 76 7.43 -26.50 1.71
N ALA A 77 6.48 -26.27 2.62
CA ALA A 77 5.31 -27.13 2.74
C ALA A 77 4.71 -27.26 1.33
N ALA A 78 4.70 -28.48 0.79
CA ALA A 78 4.31 -28.73 -0.60
C ALA A 78 2.88 -28.23 -0.90
N ASP A 79 2.12 -27.94 0.15
CA ASP A 79 0.75 -27.45 0.12
C ASP A 79 0.59 -25.95 0.45
N ASN A 80 1.67 -25.18 0.68
CA ASN A 80 1.57 -23.73 0.91
C ASN A 80 1.34 -23.00 -0.44
N PRO A 81 0.16 -22.38 -0.66
CA PRO A 81 -0.14 -21.71 -1.94
C PRO A 81 0.85 -20.60 -2.30
N ILE A 82 1.42 -19.89 -1.31
CA ILE A 82 2.40 -18.83 -1.55
C ILE A 82 3.72 -19.41 -2.09
N VAL A 83 4.14 -20.57 -1.60
CA VAL A 83 5.33 -21.26 -2.10
C VAL A 83 5.10 -21.73 -3.53
N ILE A 84 3.95 -22.34 -3.80
CA ILE A 84 3.59 -22.84 -5.14
C ILE A 84 3.51 -21.67 -6.12
N GLU A 85 2.89 -20.56 -5.71
CA GLU A 85 2.79 -19.34 -6.50
C GLU A 85 4.18 -18.76 -6.81
N ASN A 86 5.09 -18.74 -5.83
CA ASN A 86 6.45 -18.24 -6.03
C ASN A 86 7.33 -19.07 -6.98
N GLN A 87 6.92 -20.29 -7.33
CA GLN A 87 7.60 -21.10 -8.35
C GLN A 87 7.22 -20.71 -9.78
N GLN A 88 6.22 -19.84 -9.93
CA GLN A 88 5.71 -19.42 -11.22
C GLN A 88 6.61 -18.34 -11.84
N PHE A 89 6.59 -18.22 -13.16
CA PHE A 89 7.41 -17.23 -13.87
C PHE A 89 7.00 -15.80 -13.49
N GLY A 90 7.90 -15.09 -12.82
CA GLY A 90 7.74 -13.67 -12.56
C GLY A 90 7.99 -12.79 -13.78
N SER A 91 7.70 -11.51 -13.64
CA SER A 91 7.89 -10.48 -14.65
C SER A 91 8.19 -9.14 -13.99
N ILE A 92 8.97 -8.30 -14.67
CA ILE A 92 9.14 -6.88 -14.34
C ILE A 92 8.20 -5.97 -15.15
N ALA A 93 7.38 -6.54 -16.05
CA ALA A 93 6.50 -5.78 -16.95
C ALA A 93 5.37 -5.05 -16.20
N TRP A 94 5.18 -5.32 -14.90
CA TRP A 94 4.33 -4.50 -14.07
C TRP A 94 4.89 -3.11 -13.88
N ARG A 95 6.22 -2.89 -13.95
CA ARG A 95 6.85 -1.57 -13.72
C ARG A 95 6.46 -0.57 -14.81
N LEU A 96 6.10 0.64 -14.40
CA LEU A 96 5.77 1.71 -15.33
C LEU A 96 6.98 2.16 -16.14
N THR A 97 6.73 2.51 -17.39
CA THR A 97 7.75 3.07 -18.28
C THR A 97 7.98 4.54 -17.93
N PRO A 98 9.24 4.94 -17.62
CA PRO A 98 9.57 6.34 -17.36
C PRO A 98 9.12 7.25 -18.51
N GLY A 99 8.50 8.38 -18.19
CA GLY A 99 7.96 9.32 -19.17
C GLY A 99 6.62 8.94 -19.79
N LEU A 100 6.08 7.75 -19.48
CA LEU A 100 4.77 7.29 -19.92
C LEU A 100 3.83 7.02 -18.75
N ILE A 101 4.07 7.61 -17.58
CA ILE A 101 3.13 7.55 -16.46
C ILE A 101 2.03 8.58 -16.73
N ALA A 102 0.77 8.15 -16.74
CA ALA A 102 -0.35 9.08 -16.89
C ALA A 102 -0.42 10.00 -15.67
N ASP A 103 -0.57 11.30 -15.90
CA ASP A 103 -0.71 12.30 -14.86
C ASP A 103 -2.20 12.65 -14.61
N ASP A 104 -2.48 13.30 -13.48
CA ASP A 104 -3.85 13.61 -13.06
C ASP A 104 -4.43 14.85 -13.76
N ALA A 105 -3.58 15.72 -14.32
CA ALA A 105 -3.99 16.97 -14.95
C ALA A 105 -4.50 16.74 -16.38
N VAL A 106 -3.79 15.93 -17.17
CA VAL A 106 -4.16 15.52 -18.52
C VAL A 106 -5.10 14.33 -18.46
N GLY A 107 -4.86 13.38 -17.56
CA GLY A 107 -5.68 12.19 -17.38
C GLY A 107 -5.64 11.25 -18.60
N GLN A 108 -4.44 11.02 -19.16
CA GLN A 108 -4.25 10.23 -20.40
C GLN A 108 -4.93 8.86 -20.31
N ILE A 109 -4.79 8.22 -19.15
CA ILE A 109 -5.58 7.06 -18.72
C ILE A 109 -5.60 7.02 -17.18
N LYS A 110 -6.78 6.85 -16.59
CA LYS A 110 -6.95 6.68 -15.13
C LYS A 110 -8.04 5.66 -14.85
N GLY A 111 -7.94 4.97 -13.72
CA GLY A 111 -8.98 4.02 -13.33
C GLY A 111 -9.13 3.82 -11.83
N TYR A 112 -10.26 3.21 -11.47
CA TYR A 112 -10.52 2.69 -10.13
C TYR A 112 -11.39 1.44 -10.21
N ALA A 113 -11.49 0.72 -9.09
CA ALA A 113 -12.26 -0.51 -8.99
C ALA A 113 -13.51 -0.33 -8.12
N SER A 114 -14.55 -1.13 -8.42
CA SER A 114 -15.81 -1.21 -7.67
C SER A 114 -15.67 -1.69 -6.22
N ALA A 115 -14.56 -2.32 -5.87
CA ALA A 115 -14.25 -2.80 -4.52
C ALA A 115 -12.75 -2.67 -4.24
N THR A 116 -12.36 -2.61 -2.97
CA THR A 116 -10.95 -2.67 -2.55
C THR A 116 -10.42 -4.11 -2.53
N SER A 117 -11.31 -5.09 -2.38
CA SER A 117 -10.99 -6.50 -2.42
C SER A 117 -12.13 -7.33 -3.03
N VAL A 118 -11.81 -8.52 -3.50
CA VAL A 118 -12.75 -9.44 -4.15
C VAL A 118 -12.34 -10.89 -3.88
N LYS A 119 -13.30 -11.81 -3.74
CA LYS A 119 -12.98 -13.24 -3.59
C LYS A 119 -12.81 -13.92 -4.94
N GLN A 120 -12.13 -15.06 -4.94
CA GLN A 120 -12.19 -16.03 -6.02
C GLN A 120 -13.64 -16.32 -6.45
N ASN A 121 -13.87 -16.50 -7.75
CA ASN A 121 -15.17 -16.70 -8.40
C ASN A 121 -16.15 -15.51 -8.32
N GLN A 122 -15.77 -14.39 -7.70
CA GLN A 122 -16.54 -13.15 -7.74
C GLN A 122 -16.00 -12.23 -8.83
N SER A 123 -16.74 -11.18 -9.13
CA SER A 123 -16.36 -10.19 -10.14
C SER A 123 -16.02 -8.85 -9.52
N ILE A 124 -15.05 -8.17 -10.12
CA ILE A 124 -14.69 -6.79 -9.83
C ILE A 124 -14.79 -5.97 -11.11
N THR A 125 -15.54 -4.88 -11.07
CA THR A 125 -15.64 -3.92 -12.17
C THR A 125 -14.52 -2.90 -12.09
N LEU A 126 -13.86 -2.66 -13.22
CA LEU A 126 -12.91 -1.57 -13.44
C LEU A 126 -13.60 -0.44 -14.21
N TYR A 127 -13.41 0.78 -13.73
CA TYR A 127 -13.87 2.01 -14.34
C TYR A 127 -12.66 2.75 -14.87
N VAL A 128 -12.65 3.06 -16.17
CA VAL A 128 -11.51 3.63 -16.87
C VAL A 128 -11.96 4.87 -17.65
N THR A 129 -11.20 5.94 -17.52
CA THR A 129 -11.27 7.11 -18.39
C THR A 129 -10.02 7.15 -19.26
N VAL A 130 -10.17 7.52 -20.53
CA VAL A 130 -9.06 7.67 -21.48
C VAL A 130 -9.21 9.00 -22.21
N ASN A 131 -8.16 9.83 -22.17
CA ASN A 131 -8.15 11.16 -22.78
C ASN A 131 -6.91 11.39 -23.66
N PRO A 132 -7.06 11.70 -24.96
CA PRO A 132 -8.30 11.64 -25.74
C PRO A 132 -8.80 10.19 -25.86
N ALA A 133 -10.05 10.01 -26.29
CA ALA A 133 -10.63 8.69 -26.53
C ALA A 133 -9.79 7.90 -27.55
N GLN A 134 -9.39 6.68 -27.15
CA GLN A 134 -8.55 5.77 -27.94
C GLN A 134 -8.61 4.37 -27.31
N THR A 135 -7.98 3.37 -27.94
CA THR A 135 -7.92 2.04 -27.36
C THR A 135 -6.95 1.96 -26.18
N TYR A 136 -7.15 0.96 -25.32
CA TYR A 136 -6.24 0.65 -24.21
C TYR A 136 -6.23 -0.85 -23.91
N THR A 137 -5.25 -1.32 -23.15
CA THR A 137 -5.15 -2.70 -22.64
C THR A 137 -5.15 -2.71 -21.11
N ILE A 138 -5.43 -3.87 -20.54
CA ILE A 138 -5.36 -4.16 -19.12
C ILE A 138 -4.50 -5.41 -18.93
N ASP A 139 -3.39 -5.27 -18.22
CA ASP A 139 -2.56 -6.39 -17.77
C ASP A 139 -2.70 -6.57 -16.26
N ILE A 140 -3.13 -7.74 -15.80
CA ILE A 140 -3.30 -8.02 -14.37
C ILE A 140 -2.07 -8.75 -13.84
N PHE A 141 -1.43 -8.14 -12.85
CA PHE A 141 -0.31 -8.71 -12.13
C PHE A 141 -0.71 -9.07 -10.71
N ARG A 142 -0.38 -10.28 -10.26
CA ARG A 142 -0.27 -10.57 -8.82
C ARG A 142 1.09 -10.09 -8.35
N MET A 143 1.12 -9.31 -7.28
CA MET A 143 2.33 -8.78 -6.68
C MET A 143 2.88 -9.76 -5.65
N GLY A 144 4.20 -9.96 -5.63
CA GLY A 144 4.83 -11.00 -4.81
C GLY A 144 6.33 -11.14 -5.07
N TRP A 145 6.97 -12.16 -4.49
CA TRP A 145 8.43 -12.31 -4.58
C TRP A 145 8.92 -12.68 -5.98
N TYR A 146 8.44 -13.80 -6.54
CA TYR A 146 8.78 -14.30 -7.89
C TYR A 146 10.27 -14.17 -8.26
N ALA A 147 11.16 -14.73 -7.44
CA ALA A 147 12.62 -14.65 -7.60
C ALA A 147 13.19 -13.21 -7.71
N GLY A 148 12.52 -12.24 -7.10
CA GLY A 148 12.91 -10.83 -7.08
C GLY A 148 12.36 -9.99 -8.25
N LEU A 149 11.51 -10.57 -9.11
CA LEU A 149 10.91 -9.84 -10.23
C LEU A 149 9.70 -9.00 -9.82
N GLY A 150 9.04 -9.35 -8.73
CA GLY A 150 8.07 -8.46 -8.06
C GLY A 150 6.62 -8.64 -8.45
N GLY A 151 6.34 -9.36 -9.52
CA GLY A 151 4.98 -9.71 -9.89
C GLY A 151 4.92 -10.81 -10.94
N ARG A 152 3.75 -11.38 -11.14
CA ARG A 152 3.45 -12.35 -12.20
C ARG A 152 2.28 -11.84 -13.03
N LEU A 153 2.46 -11.81 -14.35
CA LEU A 153 1.36 -11.53 -15.27
C LEU A 153 0.41 -12.73 -15.27
N LEU A 154 -0.85 -12.49 -14.93
CA LEU A 154 -1.89 -13.51 -14.86
C LEU A 154 -2.90 -13.42 -16.00
N PHE A 155 -3.14 -12.20 -16.48
CA PHE A 155 -4.22 -11.97 -17.43
C PHE A 155 -3.95 -10.73 -18.28
N HIS A 156 -4.39 -10.78 -19.53
CA HIS A 156 -4.35 -9.67 -20.47
C HIS A 156 -5.75 -9.50 -21.08
N ALA A 157 -6.24 -8.27 -21.12
CA ALA A 157 -7.42 -7.88 -21.89
C ALA A 157 -7.11 -6.70 -22.80
N GLY A 158 -7.53 -6.82 -24.06
CA GLY A 158 -7.56 -5.73 -25.01
C GLY A 158 -7.12 -6.11 -26.43
N PRO A 159 -7.06 -5.12 -27.34
CA PRO A 159 -7.40 -3.72 -27.09
C PRO A 159 -8.90 -3.51 -26.79
N LEU A 160 -9.21 -2.65 -25.83
CA LEU A 160 -10.55 -2.20 -25.44
C LEU A 160 -10.77 -0.78 -25.94
N ASN A 161 -12.01 -0.40 -26.25
CA ASN A 161 -12.34 0.99 -26.60
C ASN A 161 -12.40 1.85 -25.33
N GLY A 162 -11.55 2.88 -25.25
CA GLY A 162 -11.53 3.85 -24.17
C GLY A 162 -12.19 5.16 -24.56
N PHE A 163 -12.91 5.75 -23.61
CA PHE A 163 -13.59 7.04 -23.77
C PHE A 163 -13.29 7.93 -22.57
N GLN A 164 -13.39 9.23 -22.76
CA GLN A 164 -13.29 10.18 -21.66
C GLN A 164 -14.59 10.13 -20.84
N GLN A 165 -14.46 9.80 -19.55
CA GLN A 165 -15.57 9.79 -18.61
C GLN A 165 -15.84 11.19 -18.06
N SER A 166 -17.00 11.39 -17.43
CA SER A 166 -17.36 12.66 -16.79
C SER A 166 -16.36 13.06 -15.70
N ALA A 167 -16.09 14.36 -15.57
CA ALA A 167 -15.28 14.89 -14.48
C ALA A 167 -15.89 14.55 -13.10
N CYS A 168 -15.03 14.32 -12.11
CA CYS A 168 -15.44 14.01 -10.74
C CYS A 168 -15.46 15.30 -9.93
N VAL A 169 -16.65 15.86 -9.70
CA VAL A 169 -16.81 17.18 -9.08
C VAL A 169 -16.73 17.06 -7.54
N PRO A 170 -15.97 17.91 -6.83
CA PRO A 170 -15.94 17.91 -5.38
C PRO A 170 -17.26 18.40 -4.78
N ASP A 171 -17.75 17.72 -3.75
CA ASP A 171 -18.83 18.24 -2.90
C ASP A 171 -18.37 19.51 -2.17
N PRO A 172 -19.10 20.64 -2.28
CA PRO A 172 -18.64 21.92 -1.77
C PRO A 172 -18.63 22.01 -0.23
N ILE A 173 -19.35 21.13 0.46
CA ILE A 173 -19.45 21.13 1.91
C ILE A 173 -18.37 20.24 2.51
N THR A 174 -18.26 19.00 2.04
CA THR A 174 -17.42 17.96 2.64
C THR A 174 -16.09 17.79 1.92
N GLY A 175 -15.95 18.27 0.69
CA GLY A 175 -14.81 18.01 -0.19
C GLY A 175 -14.78 16.61 -0.79
N LEU A 176 -15.84 15.80 -0.62
CA LEU A 176 -15.93 14.47 -1.18
C LEU A 176 -15.83 14.52 -2.70
N ILE A 177 -14.83 13.84 -3.27
CA ILE A 177 -14.76 13.57 -4.71
C ILE A 177 -15.14 12.12 -4.92
N ALA A 178 -16.16 11.88 -5.73
CA ALA A 178 -16.56 10.56 -6.21
C ALA A 178 -16.92 10.68 -7.70
N CYS A 179 -16.45 9.72 -8.48
CA CYS A 179 -16.70 9.62 -9.90
C CYS A 179 -17.97 8.76 -10.12
N ASN A 180 -18.79 9.12 -11.11
CA ASN A 180 -19.93 8.32 -11.55
C ASN A 180 -19.66 7.74 -12.95
N TRP A 181 -18.52 7.08 -13.10
CA TRP A 181 -18.06 6.57 -14.40
C TRP A 181 -18.86 5.33 -14.80
N ALA A 182 -19.09 5.16 -16.09
CA ALA A 182 -19.68 3.93 -16.62
C ALA A 182 -18.69 2.75 -16.49
N PRO A 183 -19.15 1.54 -16.15
CA PRO A 183 -18.32 0.33 -16.14
C PRO A 183 -17.53 0.17 -17.45
N SER A 184 -16.23 -0.08 -17.36
CA SER A 184 -15.36 -0.22 -18.54
C SER A 184 -14.94 -1.66 -18.80
N TYR A 185 -14.72 -2.43 -17.74
CA TYR A 185 -14.37 -3.85 -17.83
C TYR A 185 -14.83 -4.59 -16.56
N ILE A 186 -15.33 -5.82 -16.70
CA ILE A 186 -15.69 -6.68 -15.56
C ILE A 186 -14.73 -7.87 -15.56
N LEU A 187 -13.90 -7.96 -14.53
CA LEU A 187 -12.99 -9.09 -14.32
C LEU A 187 -13.66 -10.08 -13.38
N THR A 188 -13.87 -11.31 -13.83
CA THR A 188 -14.22 -12.42 -12.93
C THR A 188 -12.94 -13.06 -12.44
N ILE A 189 -12.77 -13.14 -11.12
CA ILE A 189 -11.57 -13.69 -10.49
C ILE A 189 -11.59 -15.21 -10.63
N PRO A 190 -10.64 -15.82 -11.35
CA PRO A 190 -10.53 -17.27 -11.44
C PRO A 190 -10.33 -17.94 -10.07
N SER A 191 -10.80 -19.19 -9.94
CA SER A 191 -10.71 -19.96 -8.70
C SER A 191 -9.27 -20.28 -8.26
N ASP A 192 -8.32 -20.27 -9.20
CA ASP A 192 -6.92 -20.62 -9.00
C ASP A 192 -6.03 -19.39 -8.72
N TRP A 193 -6.59 -18.19 -8.63
CA TRP A 193 -5.85 -17.00 -8.26
C TRP A 193 -5.48 -17.02 -6.77
N THR A 194 -4.19 -17.15 -6.48
CA THR A 194 -3.63 -17.13 -5.13
C THR A 194 -3.91 -15.79 -4.44
N SER A 195 -4.39 -15.81 -3.19
CA SER A 195 -4.61 -14.57 -2.42
C SER A 195 -3.37 -13.66 -2.44
N GLY A 196 -3.58 -12.35 -2.58
CA GLY A 196 -2.51 -11.39 -2.81
C GLY A 196 -3.00 -9.99 -3.12
N VAL A 197 -2.06 -9.06 -3.23
CA VAL A 197 -2.29 -7.72 -3.80
C VAL A 197 -2.10 -7.79 -5.32
N TYR A 198 -3.02 -7.17 -6.05
CA TYR A 198 -3.06 -7.20 -7.51
C TYR A 198 -3.02 -5.79 -8.07
N LEU A 199 -2.30 -5.63 -9.18
CA LEU A 199 -2.28 -4.41 -9.98
C LEU A 199 -2.86 -4.71 -11.36
N ALA A 200 -3.90 -3.99 -11.75
CA ALA A 200 -4.32 -3.86 -13.13
C ALA A 200 -3.54 -2.69 -13.75
N LEU A 201 -2.56 -3.00 -14.60
CA LEU A 201 -1.83 -2.02 -15.38
C LEU A 201 -2.66 -1.66 -16.62
N LEU A 202 -3.17 -0.44 -16.64
CA LEU A 202 -3.84 0.15 -17.79
C LEU A 202 -2.79 0.76 -18.72
N THR A 203 -2.84 0.48 -20.01
CA THR A 203 -1.95 1.12 -21.01
C THR A 203 -2.78 1.60 -22.20
N ASN A 204 -2.82 2.91 -22.46
CA ASN A 204 -3.51 3.44 -23.65
C ASN A 204 -2.70 3.24 -24.94
N ALA A 205 -3.30 3.44 -26.11
CA ALA A 205 -2.63 3.27 -27.41
C ALA A 205 -1.43 4.19 -27.63
N ALA A 206 -1.36 5.33 -26.93
CA ALA A 206 -0.19 6.22 -26.92
C ALA A 206 0.92 5.76 -25.95
N GLY A 207 0.70 4.66 -25.23
CA GLY A 207 1.66 4.05 -24.32
C GLY A 207 1.61 4.58 -22.88
N TYR A 208 0.72 5.53 -22.54
CA TYR A 208 0.60 6.03 -21.17
C TYR A 208 -0.03 4.99 -20.25
N GLN A 209 0.45 4.96 -19.01
CA GLN A 209 0.20 3.89 -18.06
C GLN A 209 -0.32 4.39 -16.71
N ASN A 210 -1.24 3.62 -16.11
CA ASN A 210 -1.77 3.86 -14.76
C ASN A 210 -2.20 2.54 -14.13
N TYR A 211 -2.08 2.41 -12.81
CA TYR A 211 -2.53 1.23 -12.08
C TYR A 211 -3.94 1.38 -11.54
N VAL A 212 -4.64 0.25 -11.41
CA VAL A 212 -5.75 0.07 -10.47
C VAL A 212 -5.39 -1.08 -9.54
N MET A 213 -5.43 -0.81 -8.24
CA MET A 213 -5.05 -1.80 -7.22
C MET A 213 -6.27 -2.42 -6.55
N PHE A 214 -6.21 -3.72 -6.27
CA PHE A 214 -7.19 -4.45 -5.48
C PHE A 214 -6.57 -5.69 -4.82
N VAL A 215 -7.23 -6.23 -3.80
CA VAL A 215 -6.82 -7.48 -3.15
C VAL A 215 -7.70 -8.64 -3.64
N VAL A 216 -7.08 -9.77 -3.94
CA VAL A 216 -7.80 -11.03 -4.09
C VAL A 216 -7.71 -11.79 -2.78
N ARG A 217 -8.89 -12.09 -2.23
CA ARG A 217 -9.03 -12.80 -0.96
C ARG A 217 -9.33 -14.26 -1.19
N ASP A 218 -8.86 -15.09 -0.26
CA ASP A 218 -9.34 -16.46 -0.08
C ASP A 218 -10.03 -16.62 1.28
N ASP A 219 -10.71 -17.74 1.48
CA ASP A 219 -11.33 -18.11 2.77
C ASP A 219 -10.48 -19.12 3.54
N ARG A 220 -9.23 -19.29 3.14
CA ARG A 220 -8.36 -20.32 3.68
C ARG A 220 -7.96 -19.95 5.12
N PRO A 221 -7.91 -20.91 6.05
CA PRO A 221 -7.44 -20.68 7.42
C PRO A 221 -5.90 -20.61 7.47
N ALA A 222 -5.30 -19.79 6.60
CA ALA A 222 -3.87 -19.50 6.62
C ALA A 222 -3.43 -19.00 8.00
N PRO A 223 -2.24 -19.39 8.49
CA PRO A 223 -1.76 -19.00 9.81
C PRO A 223 -1.53 -17.50 9.94
N PHE A 224 -1.19 -16.80 8.85
CA PHE A 224 -0.99 -15.36 8.86
C PHE A 224 -1.99 -14.65 7.96
N LEU A 225 -2.50 -13.51 8.42
CA LEU A 225 -3.31 -12.59 7.62
C LEU A 225 -2.56 -11.26 7.50
N PHE A 226 -2.33 -10.81 6.27
CA PHE A 226 -1.81 -9.48 5.98
C PHE A 226 -2.97 -8.54 5.65
N GLN A 227 -3.07 -7.43 6.38
CA GLN A 227 -4.05 -6.39 6.15
C GLN A 227 -3.41 -5.21 5.40
N GLN A 228 -3.93 -4.94 4.19
CA GLN A 228 -3.59 -3.78 3.38
C GLN A 228 -4.28 -2.51 3.90
N SER A 229 -3.53 -1.41 3.99
CA SER A 229 -3.96 -0.15 4.61
C SER A 229 -4.71 0.81 3.67
N VAL A 230 -5.68 0.31 2.90
CA VAL A 230 -6.35 1.10 1.84
C VAL A 230 -7.15 2.29 2.37
N MET A 231 -7.59 2.28 3.63
CA MET A 231 -8.22 3.46 4.24
C MET A 231 -7.23 4.62 4.40
N THR A 232 -5.99 4.31 4.79
CA THR A 232 -4.93 5.32 4.89
C THR A 232 -4.56 5.83 3.51
N TYR A 233 -4.42 4.93 2.53
CA TYR A 233 -4.14 5.32 1.16
C TYR A 233 -5.18 6.30 0.63
N GLN A 234 -6.45 6.05 0.93
CA GLN A 234 -7.52 6.91 0.46
C GLN A 234 -7.63 8.23 1.23
N ALA A 235 -7.23 8.25 2.50
CA ALA A 235 -7.16 9.48 3.30
C ALA A 235 -6.08 10.45 2.83
N TYR A 236 -4.97 9.93 2.27
CA TYR A 236 -3.89 10.71 1.67
C TYR A 236 -4.09 10.98 0.18
N ASN A 237 -4.93 10.20 -0.50
CA ASN A 237 -5.23 10.36 -1.91
C ASN A 237 -5.83 11.75 -2.21
N ASN A 238 -5.05 12.58 -2.90
CA ASN A 238 -5.43 13.93 -3.31
C ASN A 238 -5.99 13.99 -4.74
N TYR A 239 -6.39 12.85 -5.34
CA TYR A 239 -6.87 12.82 -6.72
C TYR A 239 -8.01 13.83 -7.00
N PRO A 240 -7.94 14.56 -8.14
CA PRO A 240 -6.77 14.65 -9.02
C PRO A 240 -5.66 15.50 -8.39
N ASP A 241 -4.40 15.05 -8.42
CA ASP A 241 -3.26 15.89 -8.01
C ASP A 241 -2.87 16.89 -9.11
N ASP A 242 -3.81 17.81 -9.38
CA ASP A 242 -3.73 18.83 -10.42
C ASP A 242 -3.29 20.21 -9.88
N GLY A 243 -3.07 20.33 -8.57
CA GLY A 243 -2.77 21.60 -7.89
C GLY A 243 -3.96 22.58 -7.78
N HIS A 244 -5.17 22.16 -8.14
CA HIS A 244 -6.33 23.04 -8.29
C HIS A 244 -7.60 22.52 -7.62
N THR A 245 -7.97 21.26 -7.83
CA THR A 245 -9.26 20.70 -7.40
C THR A 245 -9.15 19.48 -6.51
N GLY A 246 -8.00 18.81 -6.52
CA GLY A 246 -7.70 17.63 -5.71
C GLY A 246 -7.98 17.80 -4.22
N LYS A 247 -8.50 16.76 -3.58
CA LYS A 247 -8.85 16.74 -2.16
C LYS A 247 -8.40 15.46 -1.47
N SER A 248 -7.74 15.61 -0.32
CA SER A 248 -7.45 14.55 0.64
C SER A 248 -8.02 14.95 2.02
N THR A 249 -7.76 14.16 3.06
CA THR A 249 -8.12 14.53 4.45
C THR A 249 -7.12 15.50 5.11
N TYR A 250 -6.15 16.02 4.37
CA TYR A 250 -5.10 16.91 4.84
C TYR A 250 -5.04 18.23 4.06
N THR A 251 -4.75 19.32 4.77
CA THR A 251 -4.72 20.67 4.19
C THR A 251 -3.65 20.83 3.10
N PHE A 252 -2.53 20.12 3.21
CA PHE A 252 -1.32 20.38 2.42
C PHE A 252 -1.31 19.83 1.03
N ASN A 253 -2.09 18.78 0.82
CA ASN A 253 -2.33 18.15 -0.46
C ASN A 253 -3.84 18.20 -0.77
N SER A 254 -4.47 19.32 -0.45
CA SER A 254 -5.83 19.63 -0.86
C SER A 254 -5.89 21.04 -1.44
N TYR A 255 -6.64 21.20 -2.51
CA TYR A 255 -6.68 22.42 -3.32
C TYR A 255 -8.11 22.90 -3.53
N GLY A 256 -8.30 24.14 -3.98
CA GLY A 256 -9.62 24.72 -4.25
C GLY A 256 -10.34 25.25 -3.00
N ALA A 257 -11.67 25.31 -3.06
CA ALA A 257 -12.50 25.96 -2.04
C ALA A 257 -12.40 25.29 -0.65
N ASN A 258 -12.60 26.10 0.40
CA ASN A 258 -12.68 25.59 1.77
C ASN A 258 -13.93 24.73 1.96
N THR A 259 -13.79 23.67 2.77
CA THR A 259 -14.88 22.79 3.19
C THR A 259 -15.36 23.17 4.60
N VAL A 260 -16.24 22.37 5.19
CA VAL A 260 -16.62 22.47 6.62
C VAL A 260 -15.44 22.36 7.59
N ALA A 261 -14.28 21.90 7.14
CA ALA A 261 -13.05 21.93 7.94
C ALA A 261 -12.46 23.35 8.13
N GLY A 262 -13.00 24.36 7.44
CA GLY A 262 -12.49 25.74 7.46
C GLY A 262 -11.21 25.93 6.64
N ASN A 263 -10.78 24.92 5.90
CA ASN A 263 -9.64 24.94 4.98
C ASN A 263 -9.93 24.01 3.78
N PRO A 264 -9.03 23.89 2.80
CA PRO A 264 -9.30 23.10 1.60
C PRO A 264 -9.44 21.59 1.81
N ARG A 265 -9.05 20.99 2.95
CA ARG A 265 -9.11 19.53 3.12
C ARG A 265 -10.55 19.00 3.09
N ALA A 266 -10.74 17.79 2.58
CA ALA A 266 -11.99 17.08 2.71
C ALA A 266 -12.16 16.47 4.12
N VAL A 267 -13.41 16.32 4.55
CA VAL A 267 -13.80 15.51 5.71
C VAL A 267 -14.38 14.15 5.30
N LYS A 268 -14.55 13.92 3.99
CA LYS A 268 -14.96 12.64 3.41
C LYS A 268 -14.14 12.34 2.14
N VAL A 269 -13.72 11.09 1.96
CA VAL A 269 -13.02 10.62 0.75
C VAL A 269 -13.64 9.30 0.26
N SER A 270 -13.80 9.12 -1.05
CA SER A 270 -14.48 7.95 -1.65
C SER A 270 -13.49 6.99 -2.30
N PHE A 271 -13.71 5.68 -2.25
CA PHE A 271 -13.02 4.70 -3.10
C PHE A 271 -13.53 4.69 -4.56
N ASP A 272 -14.63 5.40 -4.85
CA ASP A 272 -15.18 5.58 -6.21
C ASP A 272 -14.41 6.67 -6.99
N ARG A 273 -13.09 6.67 -6.92
CA ARG A 273 -12.20 7.53 -7.72
C ARG A 273 -10.82 6.90 -7.84
N PRO A 274 -10.02 7.27 -8.86
CA PRO A 274 -8.63 6.83 -8.96
C PRO A 274 -7.79 7.22 -7.74
N TYR A 275 -6.71 6.46 -7.53
CA TYR A 275 -5.58 6.96 -6.77
C TYR A 275 -4.79 7.96 -7.62
N SER A 276 -4.33 9.05 -7.01
CA SER A 276 -3.52 10.05 -7.69
C SER A 276 -2.23 9.48 -8.27
N THR A 277 -1.61 10.25 -9.16
CA THR A 277 -0.31 9.92 -9.78
C THR A 277 -0.36 8.58 -10.54
N HIS A 278 0.43 7.59 -10.16
CA HIS A 278 0.53 6.31 -10.84
C HIS A 278 -0.60 5.32 -10.53
N GLY A 279 -1.50 5.60 -9.57
CA GLY A 279 -2.69 4.78 -9.33
C GLY A 279 -2.51 3.55 -8.40
N ALA A 280 -1.29 3.32 -7.88
CA ALA A 280 -1.01 2.24 -6.93
C ALA A 280 -0.91 2.72 -5.46
N ALA A 281 -1.27 3.98 -5.21
CA ALA A 281 -1.13 4.62 -3.91
C ALA A 281 0.25 4.38 -3.28
N GLU A 282 0.27 4.12 -1.99
CA GLU A 282 1.47 3.95 -1.16
C GLU A 282 1.97 2.50 -1.08
N PHE A 283 1.27 1.55 -1.72
CA PHE A 283 1.61 0.12 -1.66
C PHE A 283 3.05 -0.20 -2.10
N PRO A 284 3.55 0.29 -3.25
CA PRO A 284 4.91 -0.02 -3.70
C PRO A 284 6.00 0.43 -2.71
N ASN A 285 5.75 1.51 -1.96
CA ASN A 285 6.73 2.09 -1.04
C ASN A 285 6.67 1.44 0.34
N TRP A 286 5.46 1.26 0.89
CA TRP A 286 5.29 0.95 2.32
C TRP A 286 4.95 -0.50 2.62
N GLU A 287 4.36 -1.24 1.69
CA GLU A 287 3.86 -2.60 1.95
C GLU A 287 4.52 -3.66 1.06
N LEU A 288 4.81 -3.35 -0.21
CA LEU A 288 5.43 -4.30 -1.15
C LEU A 288 6.75 -4.93 -0.62
N PRO A 289 7.67 -4.20 0.04
CA PRO A 289 8.87 -4.82 0.62
C PRO A 289 8.57 -5.89 1.66
N LEU A 290 7.55 -5.68 2.51
CA LEU A 290 7.13 -6.64 3.51
C LEU A 290 6.41 -7.83 2.87
N VAL A 291 5.56 -7.60 1.86
CA VAL A 291 4.96 -8.66 1.04
C VAL A 291 6.04 -9.55 0.44
N TRP A 292 7.06 -8.96 -0.20
CA TRP A 292 8.19 -9.71 -0.76
C TRP A 292 8.92 -10.52 0.30
N TRP A 293 9.17 -9.93 1.48
CA TRP A 293 9.86 -10.62 2.55
C TRP A 293 9.05 -11.82 3.06
N LEU A 294 7.75 -11.65 3.30
CA LEU A 294 6.87 -12.74 3.74
C LEU A 294 6.86 -13.88 2.72
N GLU A 295 6.67 -13.55 1.45
CA GLU A 295 6.56 -14.55 0.39
C GLU A 295 7.91 -15.23 0.10
N ARG A 296 9.01 -14.48 0.07
CA ARG A 296 10.36 -15.02 -0.12
C ARG A 296 10.74 -16.04 0.95
N ASN A 297 10.29 -15.82 2.19
CA ASN A 297 10.56 -16.72 3.31
C ASN A 297 9.55 -17.87 3.42
N GLY A 298 8.59 -17.98 2.49
CA GLY A 298 7.64 -19.09 2.43
C GLY A 298 6.61 -19.07 3.56
N TYR A 299 6.31 -17.89 4.13
CA TYR A 299 5.20 -17.77 5.08
C TYR A 299 3.87 -18.08 4.39
N ASP A 300 3.04 -18.87 5.06
CA ASP A 300 1.68 -19.12 4.59
C ASP A 300 0.78 -17.96 5.02
N VAL A 301 0.60 -17.01 4.11
CA VAL A 301 -0.12 -15.76 4.33
C VAL A 301 -1.34 -15.65 3.40
N THR A 302 -2.45 -15.15 3.94
CA THR A 302 -3.60 -14.66 3.16
C THR A 302 -3.69 -13.14 3.28
N TYR A 303 -4.27 -12.49 2.28
CA TYR A 303 -4.36 -11.04 2.18
C TYR A 303 -5.79 -10.55 2.27
N SER A 304 -5.99 -9.45 2.98
CA SER A 304 -7.24 -8.69 3.02
C SER A 304 -6.95 -7.19 3.05
N THR A 305 -8.00 -6.37 3.01
CA THR A 305 -7.91 -4.91 3.24
C THR A 305 -8.44 -4.56 4.63
N ASP A 306 -8.09 -3.38 5.14
CA ASP A 306 -8.71 -2.82 6.35
C ASP A 306 -10.24 -2.65 6.23
N ILE A 307 -10.77 -2.42 5.02
CA ILE A 307 -12.21 -2.46 4.74
C ILE A 307 -12.82 -3.84 4.99
N ASP A 308 -12.10 -4.93 4.71
CA ASP A 308 -12.57 -6.28 5.02
C ASP A 308 -12.64 -6.51 6.52
N THR A 309 -11.67 -6.00 7.28
CA THR A 309 -11.70 -6.05 8.74
C THR A 309 -12.82 -5.20 9.32
N HIS A 310 -13.07 -4.02 8.75
CA HIS A 310 -14.23 -3.21 9.11
C HIS A 310 -15.55 -3.97 8.90
N ALA A 311 -15.69 -4.66 7.77
CA ALA A 311 -16.91 -5.39 7.40
C ALA A 311 -17.07 -6.72 8.17
N ASN A 312 -15.97 -7.41 8.46
CA ASN A 312 -15.96 -8.73 9.10
C ASN A 312 -14.74 -8.91 10.02
N GLY A 313 -14.76 -8.26 11.18
CA GLY A 313 -13.69 -8.38 12.17
C GLY A 313 -13.44 -9.81 12.67
N GLY A 314 -14.43 -10.69 12.60
CA GLY A 314 -14.30 -12.10 12.97
C GLY A 314 -13.29 -12.87 12.10
N ALA A 315 -12.95 -12.38 10.90
CA ALA A 315 -11.95 -13.00 10.02
C ALA A 315 -10.52 -12.96 10.59
N LEU A 316 -10.27 -12.09 11.58
CA LEU A 316 -9.00 -12.04 12.31
C LEU A 316 -8.84 -13.20 13.29
N LEU A 317 -9.94 -13.83 13.69
CA LEU A 317 -9.93 -15.02 14.56
C LEU A 317 -9.42 -16.23 13.78
N ASN A 318 -8.97 -17.26 14.51
CA ASN A 318 -8.42 -18.49 13.94
C ASN A 318 -7.15 -18.30 13.11
N ARG A 319 -6.37 -17.25 13.41
CA ARG A 319 -5.03 -17.00 12.86
C ARG A 319 -3.98 -17.22 13.94
N LYS A 320 -2.76 -17.55 13.53
CA LYS A 320 -1.60 -17.47 14.42
C LYS A 320 -1.16 -16.03 14.61
N GLY A 321 -1.25 -15.21 13.56
CA GLY A 321 -1.02 -13.78 13.67
C GLY A 321 -1.64 -12.93 12.56
N VAL A 322 -1.90 -11.67 12.89
CA VAL A 322 -2.39 -10.64 11.97
C VAL A 322 -1.31 -9.58 11.82
N ILE A 323 -1.03 -9.21 10.58
CA ILE A 323 0.04 -8.30 10.19
C ILE A 323 -0.57 -7.03 9.60
N SER A 324 -0.29 -5.89 10.24
CA SER A 324 -0.50 -4.57 9.67
C SER A 324 0.85 -4.04 9.20
N GLY A 325 1.01 -3.86 7.89
CA GLY A 325 2.24 -3.39 7.27
C GLY A 325 2.25 -1.90 6.96
N GLY A 326 3.43 -1.30 6.89
CA GLY A 326 3.63 0.03 6.33
C GLY A 326 3.03 1.15 7.19
N HIS A 327 2.07 1.89 6.63
CA HIS A 327 1.47 3.06 7.27
C HIS A 327 -0.06 2.90 7.36
N GLY A 328 -0.52 2.22 8.40
CA GLY A 328 -1.93 1.93 8.67
C GLY A 328 -2.59 2.91 9.65
N GLU A 329 -2.57 4.20 9.36
CA GLU A 329 -3.00 5.29 10.26
C GLU A 329 -4.52 5.29 10.57
N TYR A 330 -5.36 5.06 9.56
CA TYR A 330 -6.82 5.30 9.60
C TYR A 330 -7.60 4.04 9.95
N TRP A 331 -8.23 4.01 11.12
CA TRP A 331 -8.95 2.83 11.60
C TRP A 331 -10.36 3.18 12.04
N SER A 332 -11.32 2.32 11.67
CA SER A 332 -12.67 2.40 12.21
C SER A 332 -12.78 1.79 13.60
N LYS A 333 -13.85 2.13 14.33
CA LYS A 333 -14.12 1.52 15.64
C LYS A 333 -14.19 0.00 15.56
N GLN A 334 -14.88 -0.51 14.54
CA GLN A 334 -15.06 -1.93 14.27
C GLN A 334 -13.72 -2.65 14.11
N MET A 335 -12.76 -2.03 13.41
CA MET A 335 -11.44 -2.62 13.24
C MET A 335 -10.66 -2.67 14.55
N PHE A 336 -10.63 -1.58 15.31
CA PHE A 336 -9.92 -1.56 16.59
C PHE A 336 -10.51 -2.62 17.54
N ASP A 337 -11.84 -2.69 17.64
CA ASP A 337 -12.53 -3.72 18.43
C ASP A 337 -12.17 -5.14 17.96
N ALA A 338 -12.09 -5.36 16.63
CA ALA A 338 -11.73 -6.67 16.07
C ALA A 338 -10.30 -7.09 16.42
N PHE A 339 -9.34 -6.16 16.36
CA PHE A 339 -7.96 -6.43 16.73
C PHE A 339 -7.80 -6.67 18.24
N GLU A 340 -8.51 -5.92 19.10
CA GLU A 340 -8.55 -6.22 20.54
C GLU A 340 -9.12 -7.61 20.79
N ALA A 341 -10.25 -7.95 20.17
CA ALA A 341 -10.88 -9.27 20.32
C ALA A 341 -9.95 -10.40 19.83
N ALA A 342 -9.24 -10.20 18.72
CA ALA A 342 -8.27 -11.17 18.21
C ALA A 342 -7.11 -11.37 19.19
N ARG A 343 -6.52 -10.28 19.70
CA ARG A 343 -5.48 -10.34 20.73
C ARG A 343 -5.95 -11.07 21.97
N ASP A 344 -7.13 -10.73 22.47
CA ASP A 344 -7.69 -11.29 23.70
C ASP A 344 -8.07 -12.78 23.52
N ALA A 345 -8.31 -13.21 22.27
CA ALA A 345 -8.46 -14.61 21.88
C ALA A 345 -7.13 -15.33 21.60
N GLY A 346 -5.98 -14.70 21.83
CA GLY A 346 -4.64 -15.29 21.68
C GLY A 346 -4.03 -15.20 20.28
N VAL A 347 -4.58 -14.40 19.37
CA VAL A 347 -3.96 -14.12 18.07
C VAL A 347 -2.83 -13.11 18.25
N ASN A 348 -1.66 -13.38 17.66
CA ASN A 348 -0.54 -12.45 17.71
C ASN A 348 -0.78 -11.25 16.79
N LEU A 349 -0.46 -10.04 17.23
CA LEU A 349 -0.56 -8.84 16.41
C LEU A 349 0.85 -8.34 16.06
N ALA A 350 1.11 -8.14 14.77
CA ALA A 350 2.37 -7.58 14.28
C ALA A 350 2.10 -6.26 13.55
N PHE A 351 2.74 -5.19 14.01
CA PHE A 351 2.64 -3.85 13.44
C PHE A 351 4.02 -3.46 12.87
N PHE A 352 4.22 -3.68 11.57
CA PHE A 352 5.46 -3.34 10.87
C PHE A 352 5.36 -1.94 10.25
N GLY A 353 5.15 -0.96 11.12
CA GLY A 353 4.81 0.39 10.72
C GLY A 353 4.92 1.41 11.83
N ALA A 354 4.84 2.68 11.45
CA ALA A 354 4.69 3.79 12.36
C ALA A 354 3.31 4.44 12.18
N ASP A 355 2.87 5.11 13.23
CA ASP A 355 1.59 5.83 13.26
C ASP A 355 0.33 4.99 12.97
N THR A 356 0.45 3.67 13.03
CA THR A 356 -0.69 2.76 12.96
C THR A 356 -1.75 3.13 14.00
N THR A 357 -3.02 3.07 13.63
CA THR A 357 -4.15 3.34 14.54
C THR A 357 -4.13 4.73 15.19
N SER A 358 -3.64 5.77 14.51
CA SER A 358 -3.58 7.11 15.12
C SER A 358 -4.89 7.89 14.98
N VAL A 359 -5.64 7.69 13.89
CA VAL A 359 -6.91 8.40 13.60
C VAL A 359 -8.10 7.45 13.59
N GLN A 360 -9.13 7.79 14.38
CA GLN A 360 -10.43 7.12 14.30
C GLN A 360 -11.24 7.68 13.12
N VAL A 361 -11.78 6.78 12.32
CA VAL A 361 -12.66 7.10 11.18
C VAL A 361 -13.98 6.37 11.23
N ARG A 362 -14.95 6.85 10.43
CA ARG A 362 -16.15 6.11 10.09
C ARG A 362 -16.13 5.70 8.62
N VAL A 363 -16.95 4.72 8.30
CA VAL A 363 -17.12 4.18 6.96
C VAL A 363 -18.60 4.28 6.60
N GLU A 364 -18.90 4.80 5.42
CA GLU A 364 -20.24 5.02 4.89
C GLU A 364 -20.40 4.36 3.50
N ALA A 365 -21.65 4.20 3.07
CA ALA A 365 -21.96 3.79 1.71
C ALA A 365 -21.67 4.93 0.70
N SER A 366 -21.48 4.58 -0.57
CA SER A 366 -21.46 5.56 -1.66
C SER A 366 -22.83 6.21 -1.86
N ALA A 367 -22.90 7.26 -2.68
CA ALA A 367 -24.16 7.88 -3.07
C ALA A 367 -25.12 6.90 -3.77
N ALA A 368 -24.59 5.83 -4.39
CA ALA A 368 -25.37 4.75 -5.01
C ALA A 368 -25.80 3.65 -4.01
N GLY A 369 -25.50 3.81 -2.71
CA GLY A 369 -25.86 2.85 -1.66
C GLY A 369 -24.92 1.64 -1.55
N VAL A 370 -23.78 1.64 -2.26
CA VAL A 370 -22.78 0.57 -2.15
C VAL A 370 -22.05 0.72 -0.82
N ALA A 371 -22.10 -0.28 0.05
CA ALA A 371 -21.48 -0.24 1.37
C ALA A 371 -19.96 -0.05 1.30
N ASN A 372 -19.40 0.57 2.34
CA ASN A 372 -17.96 0.68 2.57
C ASN A 372 -17.16 1.40 1.48
N ARG A 373 -17.74 2.45 0.88
CA ARG A 373 -17.11 3.21 -0.21
C ARG A 373 -16.63 4.59 0.22
N VAL A 374 -17.07 5.12 1.35
CA VAL A 374 -16.69 6.46 1.81
C VAL A 374 -16.06 6.41 3.19
N ILE A 375 -14.90 7.02 3.35
CA ILE A 375 -14.22 7.22 4.64
C ILE A 375 -14.55 8.62 5.12
N VAL A 376 -14.93 8.73 6.40
CA VAL A 376 -15.26 9.99 7.06
C VAL A 376 -14.22 10.30 8.14
N ALA A 377 -13.62 11.49 8.06
CA ALA A 377 -12.55 11.94 8.93
C ALA A 377 -12.63 13.46 9.16
N TYR A 378 -13.45 13.89 10.13
CA TYR A 378 -13.51 15.30 10.52
C TYR A 378 -12.22 15.74 11.23
N LYS A 379 -11.53 14.85 11.95
CA LYS A 379 -10.29 15.11 12.70
C LYS A 379 -10.41 16.21 13.77
N ASP A 380 -11.63 16.63 14.08
CA ASP A 380 -11.95 17.70 15.01
C ASP A 380 -13.37 17.46 15.52
N ALA A 381 -13.48 17.20 16.83
CA ALA A 381 -14.76 16.90 17.47
C ALA A 381 -15.74 18.07 17.42
N SER A 382 -15.28 19.32 17.29
CA SER A 382 -16.16 20.49 17.29
C SER A 382 -17.00 20.64 16.02
N ILE A 383 -16.54 20.05 14.91
CA ILE A 383 -17.21 20.08 13.61
C ILE A 383 -17.77 18.71 13.19
N ASP A 384 -17.47 17.66 13.95
CA ASP A 384 -18.00 16.33 13.69
C ASP A 384 -19.49 16.27 14.09
N PRO A 385 -20.43 15.99 13.17
CA PRO A 385 -21.84 15.88 13.50
C PRO A 385 -22.17 14.66 14.38
N VAL A 386 -21.24 13.70 14.52
CA VAL A 386 -21.43 12.49 15.33
C VAL A 386 -20.48 12.51 16.53
N GLN A 387 -21.06 12.62 17.72
CA GLN A 387 -20.37 12.63 19.00
C GLN A 387 -20.40 11.26 19.68
N GLY A 388 -19.35 10.93 20.42
CA GLY A 388 -19.26 9.72 21.24
C GLY A 388 -18.22 8.70 20.73
N PRO A 389 -18.48 7.39 20.84
CA PRO A 389 -17.48 6.36 20.58
C PRO A 389 -16.94 6.30 19.15
N THR A 390 -17.63 6.91 18.18
CA THR A 390 -17.25 6.93 16.76
C THR A 390 -16.92 8.34 16.25
N THR A 391 -16.72 9.32 17.14
CA THR A 391 -16.22 10.65 16.75
C THR A 391 -14.87 10.51 16.06
N THR A 392 -14.71 11.20 14.95
CA THR A 392 -13.52 11.11 14.10
C THR A 392 -12.45 12.08 14.58
N VAL A 393 -11.62 11.60 15.49
CA VAL A 393 -10.49 12.31 16.10
C VAL A 393 -9.33 11.33 16.27
N ALA A 394 -8.18 11.80 16.75
CA ALA A 394 -7.14 10.90 17.20
C ALA A 394 -7.68 9.96 18.28
N TRP A 395 -7.32 8.69 18.23
CA TRP A 395 -7.85 7.64 19.11
C TRP A 395 -7.73 7.96 20.61
N ARG A 396 -6.58 8.51 21.01
CA ARG A 396 -6.31 8.97 22.38
C ARG A 396 -7.13 10.19 22.83
N SER A 397 -7.66 10.97 21.90
CA SER A 397 -8.26 12.27 22.21
C SER A 397 -9.71 12.13 22.65
N PRO A 398 -10.22 13.05 23.49
CA PRO A 398 -11.65 13.14 23.75
C PRO A 398 -12.44 13.39 22.45
N PRO A 399 -13.67 12.87 22.33
CA PRO A 399 -14.40 12.08 23.32
C PRO A 399 -14.07 10.57 23.30
N VAL A 400 -13.22 10.11 22.37
CA VAL A 400 -12.93 8.67 22.15
C VAL A 400 -12.12 8.07 23.29
N ASN A 401 -11.08 8.78 23.77
CA ASN A 401 -10.27 8.42 24.94
C ASN A 401 -9.77 6.96 24.95
N ARG A 402 -9.43 6.40 23.77
CA ARG A 402 -8.96 5.03 23.62
C ARG A 402 -7.57 5.05 22.99
N PRO A 403 -6.52 5.25 23.79
CA PRO A 403 -5.19 5.53 23.25
C PRO A 403 -4.56 4.25 22.67
N GLU A 404 -3.89 4.37 21.52
CA GLU A 404 -3.50 3.24 20.67
C GLU A 404 -2.46 2.29 21.31
N GLN A 405 -1.70 2.77 22.30
CA GLN A 405 -0.77 1.91 23.05
C GLN A 405 -1.48 0.78 23.81
N SER A 406 -2.77 0.94 24.10
CA SER A 406 -3.57 -0.13 24.70
C SER A 406 -3.69 -1.35 23.79
N LEU A 407 -3.53 -1.18 22.47
CA LEU A 407 -3.59 -2.25 21.49
C LEU A 407 -2.18 -2.74 21.08
N ARG A 408 -1.29 -1.82 20.70
CA ARG A 408 0.02 -2.15 20.08
C ARG A 408 1.23 -1.98 21.00
N GLY A 409 1.02 -1.64 22.28
CA GLY A 409 2.07 -1.50 23.29
C GLY A 409 2.89 -0.20 23.23
N ILE A 410 2.82 0.55 22.13
CA ILE A 410 3.49 1.83 21.95
C ILE A 410 2.52 2.92 21.49
N GLN A 411 2.81 4.15 21.88
CA GLN A 411 2.07 5.33 21.47
C GLN A 411 2.80 6.03 20.33
N SER A 412 2.08 6.56 19.33
CA SER A 412 2.70 7.38 18.29
C SER A 412 3.40 8.57 18.95
N ALA A 413 4.69 8.70 18.68
CA ALA A 413 5.49 9.88 18.96
C ALA A 413 6.03 10.41 17.63
N PHE A 414 6.18 11.73 17.53
CA PHE A 414 6.68 12.36 16.32
C PHE A 414 8.19 12.57 16.43
N THR A 415 8.94 11.99 15.50
CA THR A 415 10.33 12.36 15.23
C THR A 415 10.53 12.34 13.72
N PHE A 416 11.11 13.41 13.17
CA PHE A 416 11.41 13.51 11.75
C PHE A 416 12.91 13.39 11.57
N VAL A 417 13.35 12.38 10.83
CA VAL A 417 14.77 12.16 10.54
C VAL A 417 14.98 12.32 9.04
N ARG A 418 15.72 13.37 8.67
CA ARG A 418 15.91 13.79 7.26
C ARG A 418 16.93 12.96 6.48
N SER A 419 17.50 11.96 7.13
CA SER A 419 18.51 11.07 6.56
C SER A 419 18.44 9.74 7.30
N ASN A 420 19.02 8.69 6.71
CA ASN A 420 19.33 7.49 7.45
C ASN A 420 20.12 7.86 8.70
N VAL A 421 19.69 7.32 9.83
CA VAL A 421 20.38 7.46 11.10
C VAL A 421 20.75 6.09 11.62
N ASP A 422 21.93 6.01 12.22
CA ASP A 422 22.31 4.85 12.98
C ASP A 422 21.37 4.70 14.18
N TYR A 423 20.93 3.48 14.46
CA TYR A 423 20.18 3.16 15.66
C TYR A 423 20.91 2.07 16.45
N VAL A 424 20.78 2.12 17.77
CA VAL A 424 21.30 1.10 18.66
C VAL A 424 20.18 0.11 18.95
N VAL A 425 20.38 -1.14 18.56
CA VAL A 425 19.51 -2.23 19.01
C VAL A 425 19.76 -2.43 20.50
N THR A 426 18.77 -2.05 21.31
CA THR A 426 18.78 -2.35 22.73
C THR A 426 18.13 -3.71 22.96
N ASN A 427 18.60 -4.46 23.96
CA ASN A 427 18.07 -5.77 24.30
C ASN A 427 18.13 -6.80 23.15
N SER A 428 19.26 -6.88 22.43
CA SER A 428 19.46 -7.83 21.31
C SER A 428 19.43 -9.31 21.71
N SER A 429 19.41 -9.62 23.00
CA SER A 429 19.21 -10.97 23.54
C SER A 429 17.73 -11.32 23.75
N HIS A 430 16.80 -10.40 23.48
CA HIS A 430 15.38 -10.71 23.50
C HIS A 430 15.06 -11.80 22.47
N TRP A 431 14.02 -12.58 22.71
CA TRP A 431 13.61 -13.65 21.78
C TRP A 431 12.96 -13.12 20.49
N VAL A 432 12.77 -11.80 20.39
CA VAL A 432 12.25 -11.07 19.22
C VAL A 432 13.41 -10.51 18.43
#